data_AF-A0A2V2YMS1-F1
#
_entry.id   AF-A0A2V2YMS1-F1
#
_cell.length_a   1.000
_cell.length_b   1.000
_cell.length_c   1.000
_cell.angle_alpha   90.00
_cell.angle_beta   90.00
_cell.angle_gamma   90.00
#
_symmetry.space_group_name_H-M   'P 1'
#
loop_
_entity.id
_entity.type
_entity.pdbx_description
1 polymer ?
#
loop_
_entity_poly.entity_id
_entity_poly.type
_entity_poly.pdbx_seq_one_letter_code
_entity_poly.pdbx_strand_id
1 'polypeptide(L)'
;MNCMIIGSSIREVTVETNVELDPMFEINLSTDRMLHLLDTEYADWDIKQRLVKPLEYAIDRGGAPVSLMTNCITYVANKPSK
;
A
#
# COMPACT_ATOMS: atom_id res chain seq x y z
N MET A 1 -6.00 -15.28 13.41
CA MET A 1 -5.72 -14.99 12.00
C MET A 1 -5.87 -13.50 11.81
N ASN A 2 -4.84 -12.83 11.29
CA ASN A 2 -4.89 -11.42 10.92
C ASN A 2 -4.75 -11.32 9.40
N CYS A 3 -5.59 -10.49 8.78
CA CYS A 3 -5.55 -10.17 7.36
C CYS A 3 -5.52 -8.66 7.21
N MET A 4 -4.51 -8.14 6.52
CA MET A 4 -4.31 -6.72 6.29
C MET A 4 -4.24 -6.44 4.80
N ILE A 5 -4.94 -5.40 4.36
CA ILE A 5 -4.93 -4.87 3.00
C ILE A 5 -4.46 -3.41 3.09
N ILE A 6 -3.27 -3.12 2.58
CA ILE A 6 -2.59 -1.85 2.84
C ILE A 6 -2.11 -1.26 1.51
N GLY A 7 -2.46 0.00 1.24
CA GLY A 7 -1.82 0.79 0.18
C GLY A 7 -0.46 1.30 0.66
N SER A 8 0.59 1.05 -0.11
CA SER A 8 1.97 1.49 0.14
C SER A 8 2.57 2.13 -1.11
N SER A 9 3.65 2.89 -0.96
CA SER A 9 4.28 3.65 -2.06
C SER A 9 3.24 4.44 -2.86
N ILE A 10 2.39 5.19 -2.16
CA ILE A 10 1.32 5.95 -2.80
C ILE A 10 1.96 7.08 -3.59
N ARG A 11 1.53 7.22 -4.84
CA ARG A 11 2.02 8.25 -5.78
C ARG A 11 0.83 8.86 -6.49
N GLU A 12 0.77 10.18 -6.55
CA GLU A 12 -0.28 10.93 -7.23
C GLU A 12 0.36 11.79 -8.32
N VAL A 13 -0.17 11.76 -9.54
CA VAL A 13 0.36 12.53 -10.68
C VAL A 13 -0.77 13.19 -11.46
N THR A 14 -0.53 14.39 -11.98
CA THR A 14 -1.46 15.03 -12.94
C THR A 14 -1.48 14.24 -14.25
N VAL A 15 -2.67 13.99 -14.82
CA VAL A 15 -2.76 13.20 -16.07
C VAL A 15 -2.18 13.97 -17.26
N GLU A 16 -2.40 15.28 -17.33
CA GLU A 16 -2.01 16.09 -18.49
C GLU A 16 -0.51 16.37 -18.56
N THR A 17 0.11 16.63 -17.41
CA THR A 17 1.51 17.11 -17.32
C THR A 17 2.46 16.11 -16.68
N ASN A 18 1.95 15.01 -16.13
CA ASN A 18 2.72 13.97 -15.42
C ASN A 18 3.57 14.52 -14.27
N VAL A 19 3.10 15.61 -13.65
CA VAL A 19 3.76 16.24 -12.49
C VAL A 19 3.38 15.47 -11.25
N GLU A 20 4.37 15.11 -10.43
CA GLU A 20 4.13 14.50 -9.13
C GLU A 20 3.49 15.48 -8.16
N LEU A 21 2.46 14.99 -7.46
CA LEU A 21 1.76 15.69 -6.40
C LEU A 21 2.03 14.98 -5.08
N ASP A 22 2.02 15.73 -3.98
CA ASP A 22 2.00 15.14 -2.65
C ASP A 22 0.66 14.40 -2.46
N PRO A 23 0.67 13.07 -2.26
CA PRO A 23 -0.56 12.32 -2.10
C PRO A 23 -1.31 12.79 -0.86
N MET A 24 -2.61 13.05 -1.01
CA MET A 24 -3.46 13.46 0.11
C MET A 24 -3.88 12.26 0.97
N PHE A 25 -2.89 11.56 1.56
CA PHE A 25 -3.07 10.41 2.43
C PHE A 25 -2.29 10.60 3.75
N GLU A 26 -2.90 10.17 4.86
CA GLU A 26 -2.31 10.33 6.20
C GLU A 26 -1.06 9.46 6.42
N ILE A 27 -0.97 8.31 5.74
CA ILE A 27 0.16 7.39 5.84
C ILE A 27 0.71 7.11 4.45
N ASN A 28 1.92 7.63 4.18
CA ASN A 28 2.67 7.35 2.97
C ASN A 28 3.99 6.65 3.31
N LEU A 29 3.95 5.31 3.37
CA LEU A 29 5.12 4.47 3.61
C LEU A 29 5.48 3.69 2.36
N SER A 30 6.77 3.53 2.08
CA SER A 30 7.21 2.66 0.99
C SER A 30 6.78 1.21 1.25
N THR A 31 6.52 0.47 0.17
CA THR A 31 6.21 -0.96 0.23
C THR A 31 7.25 -1.72 1.04
N ASP A 32 8.55 -1.45 0.81
CA ASP A 32 9.64 -2.12 1.50
C ASP A 32 9.63 -1.83 3.01
N ARG A 33 9.39 -0.57 3.39
CA ARG A 33 9.31 -0.21 4.80
C ARG A 33 8.12 -0.86 5.49
N MET A 34 6.95 -0.88 4.82
CA MET A 34 5.75 -1.52 5.35
C MET A 34 5.95 -3.03 5.52
N LEU A 35 6.48 -3.70 4.50
CA LEU A 35 6.77 -5.13 4.56
C LEU A 35 7.79 -5.45 5.65
N HIS A 36 8.84 -4.65 5.80
CA HIS A 36 9.82 -4.84 6.87
C HIS A 36 9.17 -4.72 8.26
N LEU A 37 8.26 -3.77 8.48
CA LEU A 37 7.52 -3.66 9.74
C LEU A 37 6.64 -4.88 9.96
N LEU A 38 5.86 -5.29 8.96
CA LEU A 38 4.99 -6.47 9.07
C LEU A 38 5.79 -7.75 9.35
N ASP A 39 6.87 -7.97 8.62
CA ASP A 39 7.72 -9.15 8.76
C ASP A 39 8.44 -9.17 10.14
N THR A 40 8.71 -8.00 10.72
CA THR A 40 9.28 -7.89 12.07
C THR A 40 8.23 -8.18 13.15
N GLU A 41 7.04 -7.59 13.06
CA GLU A 41 5.99 -7.74 14.07
C GLU A 41 5.33 -9.13 14.05
N TYR A 42 5.32 -9.78 12.88
CA TYR A 42 4.78 -11.12 12.69
C TYR A 42 5.87 -12.21 12.58
N ALA A 43 7.10 -11.94 13.02
CA ALA A 43 8.23 -12.86 12.90
C ALA A 43 7.96 -14.26 13.48
N ASP A 44 7.21 -14.33 14.59
CA ASP A 44 6.83 -15.59 15.25
C ASP A 44 5.49 -16.16 14.76
N TRP A 45 4.90 -15.59 13.71
CA TRP A 45 3.62 -16.04 13.16
C TRP A 45 3.81 -16.80 11.85
N ASP A 46 2.85 -17.67 11.55
CA ASP A 46 2.81 -18.43 10.32
C ASP A 46 2.21 -17.56 9.20
N ILE A 47 3.08 -17.07 8.32
CA ILE A 47 2.69 -16.18 7.21
C ILE A 47 2.07 -17.01 6.08
N LYS A 48 0.76 -16.86 5.88
CA LYS A 48 0.00 -17.59 4.86
C LYS A 48 0.01 -16.91 3.50
N GLN A 49 0.02 -15.59 3.49
CA GLN A 49 -0.02 -14.82 2.26
C GLN A 49 0.72 -13.51 2.43
N ARG A 50 1.57 -13.18 1.45
CA ARG A 50 2.32 -11.93 1.37
C ARG A 50 2.40 -11.54 -0.09
N LEU A 51 1.41 -10.78 -0.56
CA LEU A 51 1.29 -10.37 -1.96
C LEU A 51 1.40 -8.87 -2.08
N VAL A 52 2.00 -8.40 -3.16
CA VAL A 52 2.01 -7.00 -3.55
C VAL A 52 1.38 -6.91 -4.94
N LYS A 53 0.34 -6.09 -5.06
CA LYS A 53 -0.34 -5.82 -6.33
C LYS A 53 -0.34 -4.32 -6.61
N PRO A 54 0.28 -3.86 -7.71
CA PRO A 54 0.13 -2.48 -8.16
C PRO A 54 -1.34 -2.19 -8.51
N LEU A 55 -1.84 -1.06 -8.07
CA LEU A 55 -3.17 -0.53 -8.37
C LEU A 55 -3.04 0.91 -8.86
N GLU A 56 -3.91 1.28 -9.78
CA GLU A 56 -4.00 2.62 -10.35
C GLU A 56 -5.46 3.04 -10.43
N TYR A 57 -5.74 4.29 -10.06
CA TYR A 57 -7.07 4.88 -10.04
C TYR A 57 -7.03 6.23 -10.73
N ALA A 58 -7.93 6.44 -11.70
CA ALA A 58 -8.23 7.77 -12.21
C ALA A 58 -9.20 8.47 -11.26
N ILE A 59 -8.79 9.62 -10.70
CA ILE A 59 -9.61 10.41 -9.78
C ILE A 59 -9.62 11.88 -10.19
N ASP A 60 -10.57 12.64 -9.64
CA ASP A 60 -10.65 14.10 -9.81
C ASP A 60 -10.19 14.81 -8.54
N ARG A 61 -9.33 15.81 -8.69
CA ARG A 61 -8.89 16.71 -7.61
C ARG A 61 -9.27 18.14 -7.96
N GLY A 62 -10.44 18.56 -7.50
CA GLY A 62 -10.89 19.94 -7.67
C GLY A 62 -11.11 20.32 -9.14
N GLY A 63 -11.60 19.37 -9.95
CA GLY A 63 -11.84 19.53 -11.38
C GLY A 63 -10.65 19.16 -12.28
N ALA A 64 -9.52 18.74 -11.70
CA ALA A 64 -8.35 18.28 -12.45
C ALA A 64 -8.22 16.74 -12.41
N PRO A 65 -8.05 16.08 -13.57
CA PRO A 65 -7.82 14.65 -13.63
C PRO A 65 -6.41 14.29 -13.14
N VAL A 66 -6.34 13.37 -12.18
CA VAL A 66 -5.08 12.85 -11.63
C VAL A 66 -5.08 11.32 -11.61
N SER A 67 -3.91 10.72 -11.76
CA SER A 67 -3.69 9.28 -11.56
C SER A 67 -3.10 9.04 -10.16
N LEU A 68 -3.79 8.22 -9.38
CA LEU A 68 -3.35 7.76 -8.07
C LEU A 68 -2.90 6.30 -8.18
N MET A 69 -1.63 6.06 -7.91
CA MET A 69 -1.00 4.74 -7.94
C MET A 69 -0.61 4.31 -6.53
N THR A 70 -0.71 3.02 -6.25
CA THR A 70 -0.24 2.41 -5.01
C THR A 70 0.13 0.95 -5.20
N ASN A 71 1.01 0.44 -4.36
CA ASN A 71 1.22 -0.98 -4.19
C ASN A 71 0.33 -1.50 -3.05
N CYS A 72 -0.69 -2.27 -3.40
CA CYS A 72 -1.57 -2.93 -2.45
C CYS A 72 -0.92 -4.20 -1.92
N ILE A 73 -0.60 -4.19 -0.63
CA ILE A 73 -0.09 -5.34 0.10
C ILE A 73 -1.29 -6.13 0.66
N THR A 74 -1.38 -7.42 0.34
CA THR A 74 -2.22 -8.37 1.08
C THR A 74 -1.31 -9.22 1.98
N TYR A 75 -1.49 -9.08 3.29
CA TYR A 75 -0.71 -9.80 4.29
C TYR A 75 -1.64 -10.62 5.19
N VAL A 76 -1.46 -11.95 5.21
CA VAL A 76 -2.25 -12.87 6.04
C VAL A 76 -1.30 -13.68 6.92
N ALA A 77 -1.52 -13.59 8.24
CA ALA A 77 -0.71 -14.29 9.23
C ALA A 77 -1.60 -15.00 10.26
N ASN A 78 -1.17 -16.20 10.64
CA ASN A 78 -1.79 -16.99 11.69
C ASN A 78 -0.90 -17.06 12.90
N LYS A 79 -1.47 -16.72 14.06
CA LYS A 79 -0.77 -16.93 15.32
C LYS A 79 -0.59 -18.45 15.49
N PRO A 80 0.62 -18.94 15.79
CA PRO A 80 0.81 -20.34 16.06
C PRO A 80 -0.06 -20.75 17.25
N SER A 81 -0.69 -21.90 17.15
CA SER A 81 -1.28 -22.55 18.33
C SER A 81 -0.12 -22.85 19.30
N LYS A 82 -0.30 -22.52 20.58
CA LYS A 82 0.62 -22.98 21.63
C LYS A 82 0.63 -24.50 21.71
#